data_AF-A0A971PWV0-F1
#
_entry.id   AF-A0A971PWV0-F1
#
_cell.length_a   1.000
_cell.length_b   1.000
_cell.length_c   1.000
_cell.angle_alpha   90.00
_cell.angle_beta   90.00
_cell.angle_gamma   90.00
#
_symmetry.space_group_name_H-M   'P 1'
#
loop_
_entity.id
_entity.type
_entity.pdbx_description
1 polymer ?
#
loop_
_entity_poly.entity_id
_entity_poly.type
_entity_poly.pdbx_seq_one_letter_code
_entity_poly.pdbx_strand_id
1 'polypeptide(L)'
;MARPVLDVDIVELVRLHSSGYPDGEIAKLLGVSRRTIIRKRQELGLEANRKSGEKGYHFRETEPYWQAVRRALRHVGNYINEAAREYYQKTKDYERYFICMLLEPKPMFHAAPGPWAADPQKMYFKHVKYITDFEKTMDMTSLSGVPGPAILELARLYKSADEELCKDLARQAVEGAGFVNAHDTVEMVDECIPPESYEEFWEEEERKAMDWTPIKQWEPVKKLGKAIRRVTNTISLGTGRKGRGGGRKNIKDHQAYQAAMGY
;
A
#
# COMPACT_ATOMS: atom_id res chain seq x y z
N MET A 1 -45.88 -24.17 23.54
CA MET A 1 -45.33 -24.74 22.29
C MET A 1 -43.85 -25.00 22.51
N ALA A 2 -43.38 -26.24 22.32
CA ALA A 2 -41.96 -26.56 22.43
C ALA A 2 -41.20 -25.86 21.28
N ARG A 3 -40.07 -25.20 21.59
CA ARG A 3 -39.21 -24.62 20.55
C ARG A 3 -38.66 -25.76 19.69
N PRO A 4 -38.66 -25.64 18.34
CA PRO A 4 -38.05 -26.65 17.49
C PRO A 4 -36.59 -26.84 17.88
N VAL A 5 -36.18 -28.09 18.00
CA VAL A 5 -34.77 -28.45 18.25
C VAL A 5 -34.02 -28.12 16.97
N LEU A 6 -33.16 -27.10 17.01
CA LEU A 6 -32.20 -26.87 15.94
C LEU A 6 -31.30 -28.10 15.85
N ASP A 7 -31.29 -28.72 14.69
CA ASP A 7 -30.34 -29.79 14.38
C ASP A 7 -28.95 -29.16 14.27
N VAL A 8 -28.02 -29.64 15.08
CA VAL A 8 -26.64 -29.14 15.11
C VAL A 8 -25.79 -30.25 14.54
N ASP A 9 -24.95 -29.92 13.55
CA ASP A 9 -23.97 -30.87 13.05
C ASP A 9 -22.99 -31.24 14.17
N ILE A 10 -23.17 -32.45 14.71
CA ILE A 10 -22.39 -32.97 15.84
C ILE A 10 -20.97 -33.28 15.39
N VAL A 11 -20.78 -33.75 14.15
CA VAL A 11 -19.46 -34.12 13.63
C VAL A 11 -18.59 -32.87 13.53
N GLU A 12 -19.16 -31.80 12.97
CA GLU A 12 -18.46 -30.53 12.83
C GLU A 12 -18.19 -29.86 14.19
N LEU A 13 -19.12 -29.96 15.15
CA LEU A 13 -18.90 -29.48 16.51
C LEU A 13 -17.69 -30.16 17.16
N VAL A 14 -17.60 -31.49 17.07
CA VAL A 14 -16.47 -32.25 17.65
C VAL A 14 -15.17 -31.89 16.94
N ARG A 15 -15.19 -31.74 15.61
CA ARG A 15 -14.00 -31.33 14.84
C ARG A 15 -13.50 -29.96 15.29
N LEU A 16 -14.35 -28.94 15.29
CA LEU A 16 -13.99 -27.58 15.70
C LEU A 16 -13.54 -27.53 17.17
N HIS A 17 -14.22 -28.27 18.04
CA HIS A 17 -13.83 -28.38 19.45
C HIS A 17 -12.45 -29.03 19.59
N SER A 18 -12.17 -30.11 18.85
CA SER A 18 -10.87 -30.77 18.90
C SER A 18 -9.72 -29.89 18.43
N SER A 19 -9.99 -28.91 17.55
CA SER A 19 -9.01 -27.91 17.10
C SER A 19 -8.88 -26.70 18.05
N GLY A 20 -9.57 -26.71 19.19
CA GLY A 20 -9.47 -25.66 20.21
C GLY A 20 -10.36 -24.44 19.99
N TYR A 21 -11.37 -24.51 19.12
CA TYR A 21 -12.34 -23.43 18.98
C TYR A 21 -13.18 -23.27 20.25
N PRO A 22 -13.42 -22.04 20.73
CA PRO A 22 -14.30 -21.80 21.86
C PRO A 22 -15.78 -21.86 21.45
N ASP A 23 -16.67 -22.24 22.38
CA ASP A 23 -18.12 -22.37 22.17
C ASP A 23 -18.77 -21.17 21.45
N GLY A 24 -18.22 -19.96 21.63
CA GLY A 24 -18.72 -18.74 21.00
C GLY A 24 -18.39 -18.62 19.51
N GLU A 25 -17.23 -19.09 19.08
CA GLU A 25 -16.85 -19.08 17.65
C GLU A 25 -17.49 -20.27 16.93
N ILE A 26 -17.55 -21.45 17.57
CA ILE A 26 -18.30 -22.61 17.05
C ILE A 26 -19.76 -22.24 16.79
N ALA A 27 -20.38 -21.48 17.71
CA ALA A 27 -21.75 -21.02 17.57
C ALA A 27 -21.95 -20.10 16.34
N LYS A 28 -20.99 -19.22 16.04
CA LYS A 28 -21.05 -18.35 14.86
C LYS A 28 -20.92 -19.16 13.57
N LEU A 29 -19.93 -20.06 13.50
CA LEU A 29 -19.68 -20.91 12.33
C LEU A 29 -20.89 -21.81 12.01
N LEU A 30 -21.53 -22.38 13.05
CA LEU A 30 -22.69 -23.25 12.89
C LEU A 30 -24.03 -22.49 12.84
N GLY A 31 -24.05 -21.16 12.94
CA GLY A 31 -25.27 -20.36 12.87
C GLY A 31 -26.27 -20.62 14.02
N VAL A 32 -25.80 -21.07 15.19
CA VAL A 32 -26.65 -21.42 16.35
C VAL A 32 -26.30 -20.60 17.59
N SER A 33 -27.18 -20.65 18.60
CA SER A 33 -26.89 -19.94 19.85
C SER A 33 -25.73 -20.58 20.61
N ARG A 34 -24.89 -19.76 21.25
CA ARG A 34 -23.82 -20.23 22.16
C ARG A 34 -24.34 -21.19 23.24
N ARG A 35 -25.56 -20.96 23.75
CA ARG A 35 -26.19 -21.85 24.76
C ARG A 35 -26.48 -23.23 24.18
N THR A 36 -26.86 -23.31 22.90
CA THR A 36 -27.09 -24.58 22.20
C THR A 36 -25.79 -25.37 22.13
N ILE A 37 -24.67 -24.74 21.74
CA ILE A 37 -23.35 -25.37 21.68
C ILE A 37 -22.88 -25.84 23.06
N ILE A 38 -23.01 -25.00 24.10
CA ILE A 38 -22.64 -25.40 25.48
C ILE A 38 -23.40 -26.66 25.90
N ARG A 39 -24.72 -26.70 25.67
CA ARG A 39 -25.53 -27.87 26.01
C ARG A 39 -25.08 -29.11 25.23
N LYS A 40 -24.88 -28.98 23.91
CA LYS A 40 -24.42 -30.10 23.07
C LYS A 40 -23.03 -30.60 23.45
N ARG A 41 -22.09 -29.69 23.73
CA ARG A 41 -20.76 -30.02 24.24
C ARG A 41 -20.84 -30.79 25.57
N GLN A 42 -21.70 -30.35 26.50
CA GLN A 42 -21.92 -31.04 27.78
C GLN A 42 -22.59 -32.41 27.62
N GLU A 43 -23.57 -32.55 26.72
CA GLU A 43 -24.18 -33.86 26.35
C GLU A 43 -23.13 -34.85 25.82
N LEU A 44 -22.09 -34.34 25.14
CA LEU A 44 -20.96 -35.13 24.63
C LEU A 44 -19.83 -35.35 25.67
N GLY A 45 -19.95 -34.79 26.88
CA GLY A 45 -18.93 -34.92 27.93
C GLY A 45 -17.63 -34.14 27.68
N LEU A 46 -17.63 -33.22 26.71
CA LEU A 46 -16.44 -32.44 26.36
C LEU A 46 -16.26 -31.25 27.30
N GLU A 47 -15.03 -30.99 27.76
CA GLU A 47 -14.71 -29.81 28.57
C GLU A 47 -14.68 -28.53 27.72
N ALA A 48 -14.75 -27.36 28.36
CA ALA A 48 -14.66 -26.10 27.62
C ALA A 48 -13.21 -25.80 27.23
N ASN A 49 -12.95 -25.54 25.95
CA ASN A 49 -11.61 -25.19 25.44
C ASN A 49 -11.05 -23.87 25.98
N ARG A 50 -11.89 -23.05 26.60
CA ARG A 50 -11.51 -21.72 27.08
C ARG A 50 -11.66 -21.64 28.59
N LYS A 51 -10.57 -21.29 29.28
CA LYS A 51 -10.62 -20.95 30.72
C LYS A 51 -10.98 -19.48 30.92
N SER A 52 -11.40 -19.14 32.15
CA SER A 52 -11.67 -17.75 32.52
C SER A 52 -10.41 -16.90 32.37
N GLY A 53 -10.49 -15.79 31.62
CA GLY A 53 -9.35 -14.91 31.32
C GLY A 53 -8.68 -15.13 29.95
N GLU A 54 -8.86 -16.29 29.33
CA GLU A 54 -8.30 -16.62 28.00
C GLU A 54 -9.19 -16.09 26.86
N LYS A 55 -9.60 -14.82 26.92
CA LYS A 55 -10.27 -14.20 25.76
C LYS A 55 -9.21 -13.82 24.73
N GLY A 56 -9.40 -14.26 23.49
CA GLY A 56 -8.68 -13.73 22.34
C GLY A 56 -8.99 -12.25 22.12
N TYR A 57 -8.33 -11.69 21.11
CA TYR A 57 -8.52 -10.30 20.72
C TYR A 57 -9.94 -10.10 20.17
N HIS A 58 -10.54 -8.96 20.50
CA HIS A 58 -11.87 -8.58 20.03
C HIS A 58 -11.76 -7.34 19.17
N PHE A 59 -12.40 -7.39 18.00
CA PHE A 59 -12.53 -6.30 17.04
C PHE A 59 -14.00 -6.08 16.70
N ARG A 60 -14.32 -4.93 16.11
CA ARG A 60 -15.65 -4.64 15.58
C ARG A 60 -15.68 -4.99 14.10
N GLU A 61 -16.78 -5.53 13.61
CA GLU A 61 -16.90 -5.85 12.18
C GLU A 61 -16.98 -4.58 11.32
N THR A 62 -17.50 -3.49 11.87
CA THR A 62 -17.65 -2.19 11.23
C THR A 62 -16.39 -1.31 11.25
N GLU A 63 -15.28 -1.78 11.82
CA GLU A 63 -14.05 -0.99 11.83
C GLU A 63 -13.17 -1.29 10.63
N PRO A 64 -12.31 -0.36 10.19
CA PRO A 64 -11.42 -0.61 9.07
C PRO A 64 -10.54 -1.82 9.31
N TYR A 65 -10.46 -2.72 8.33
CA TYR A 65 -9.77 -4.00 8.46
C TYR A 65 -8.32 -3.83 8.90
N TRP A 66 -7.57 -2.92 8.26
CA TRP A 66 -6.17 -2.65 8.60
C TRP A 66 -5.97 -2.18 10.04
N GLN A 67 -6.95 -1.47 10.64
CA GLN A 67 -6.87 -1.04 12.03
C GLN A 67 -7.09 -2.21 12.99
N ALA A 68 -8.03 -3.11 12.66
CA ALA A 68 -8.25 -4.33 13.42
C ALA A 68 -6.98 -5.20 13.41
N VAL A 69 -6.39 -5.39 12.23
CA VAL A 69 -5.13 -6.11 12.00
C VAL A 69 -3.97 -5.50 12.77
N ARG A 70 -3.76 -4.18 12.68
CA ARG A 70 -2.69 -3.47 13.42
C ARG A 70 -2.71 -3.76 14.92
N ARG A 71 -3.90 -3.81 15.50
CA ARG A 71 -4.08 -4.09 16.93
C ARG A 71 -3.93 -5.59 17.22
N ALA A 72 -4.43 -6.45 16.33
CA ALA A 72 -4.25 -7.90 16.42
C ALA A 72 -2.77 -8.33 16.38
N LEU A 73 -1.95 -7.69 15.54
CA LEU A 73 -0.52 -7.98 15.40
C LEU A 73 0.27 -7.84 16.71
N ARG A 74 -0.20 -7.02 17.66
CA ARG A 74 0.41 -6.93 19.01
C ARG A 74 0.33 -8.24 19.79
N HIS A 75 -0.62 -9.11 19.43
CA HIS A 75 -0.88 -10.39 20.09
C HIS A 75 -0.34 -11.56 19.27
N VAL A 76 -0.52 -11.54 17.95
CA VAL A 76 -0.22 -12.67 17.05
C VAL A 76 0.96 -12.42 16.12
N GLY A 77 1.63 -11.28 16.22
CA GLY A 77 2.72 -10.89 15.32
C GLY A 77 3.88 -11.88 15.29
N ASN A 78 4.14 -12.60 16.39
CA ASN A 78 5.21 -13.63 16.40
C ASN A 78 4.89 -14.79 15.44
N TYR A 79 3.65 -15.28 15.43
CA TYR A 79 3.21 -16.34 14.51
C TYR A 79 3.30 -15.89 13.06
N ILE A 80 2.85 -14.65 12.77
CA ILE A 80 2.90 -14.06 11.44
C ILE A 80 4.34 -13.88 10.98
N ASN A 81 5.23 -13.36 11.84
CA ASN A 81 6.64 -13.17 11.51
C ASN A 81 7.37 -14.48 11.21
N GLU A 82 7.07 -15.53 11.98
CA GLU A 82 7.62 -16.86 11.75
C GLU A 82 7.14 -17.43 10.42
N ALA A 83 5.83 -17.45 10.20
CA ALA A 83 5.22 -17.92 8.95
C ALA A 83 5.71 -17.13 7.72
N ALA A 84 5.81 -15.80 7.83
CA ALA A 84 6.29 -14.94 6.75
C ALA A 84 7.77 -15.21 6.41
N ARG A 85 8.62 -15.45 7.42
CA ARG A 85 10.03 -15.83 7.20
C ARG A 85 10.14 -17.18 6.50
N GLU A 86 9.37 -18.17 6.94
CA GLU A 86 9.34 -19.50 6.29
C GLU A 86 8.85 -19.40 4.84
N TYR A 87 7.79 -18.62 4.60
CA TYR A 87 7.27 -18.35 3.27
C TYR A 87 8.34 -17.72 2.38
N TYR A 88 8.95 -16.62 2.83
CA TYR A 88 10.02 -15.93 2.08
C TYR A 88 11.23 -16.83 1.80
N GLN A 89 11.61 -17.69 2.75
CA GLN A 89 12.73 -18.61 2.53
C GLN A 89 12.45 -19.56 1.36
N LYS A 90 11.20 -20.02 1.21
CA LYS A 90 10.74 -20.94 0.16
C LYS A 90 10.49 -20.24 -1.18
N THR A 91 9.71 -19.16 -1.18
CA THR A 91 9.23 -18.51 -2.41
C THR A 91 10.14 -17.40 -2.92
N LYS A 92 10.95 -16.78 -2.03
CA LYS A 92 11.69 -15.53 -2.29
C LYS A 92 10.80 -14.33 -2.62
N ASP A 93 9.51 -14.41 -2.32
CA ASP A 93 8.56 -13.32 -2.48
C ASP A 93 8.72 -12.30 -1.34
N TYR A 94 9.41 -11.21 -1.64
CA TYR A 94 9.69 -10.15 -0.69
C TYR A 94 8.47 -9.27 -0.41
N GLU A 95 7.55 -9.13 -1.36
CA GLU A 95 6.42 -8.22 -1.25
C GLU A 95 5.43 -8.72 -0.21
N ARG A 96 5.00 -9.98 -0.33
CA ARG A 96 4.09 -10.58 0.67
C ARG A 96 4.74 -10.63 2.05
N TYR A 97 6.04 -10.93 2.12
CA TYR A 97 6.80 -10.88 3.36
C TYR A 97 6.74 -9.48 4.01
N PHE A 98 6.94 -8.43 3.23
CA PHE A 98 6.91 -7.06 3.72
C PHE A 98 5.50 -6.59 4.09
N ILE A 99 4.50 -6.92 3.27
CA ILE A 99 3.09 -6.59 3.49
C ILE A 99 2.56 -7.20 4.80
N CYS A 100 3.01 -8.40 5.16
CA CYS A 100 2.66 -9.04 6.42
C CYS A 100 3.05 -8.22 7.67
N MET A 101 4.03 -7.32 7.54
CA MET A 101 4.48 -6.45 8.63
C MET A 101 3.57 -5.23 8.85
N LEU A 102 2.47 -5.12 8.09
CA LEU A 102 1.56 -3.99 7.99
C LEU A 102 2.19 -2.75 7.32
N LEU A 103 1.69 -2.41 6.14
CA LEU A 103 1.92 -1.14 5.47
C LEU A 103 0.76 -0.19 5.75
N GLU A 104 0.98 0.77 6.64
CA GLU A 104 -0.03 1.76 7.01
C GLU A 104 -0.30 2.75 5.88
N PRO A 105 -1.59 3.08 5.61
CA PRO A 105 -1.92 4.12 4.64
C PRO A 105 -1.38 5.46 5.14
N LYS A 106 -0.64 6.17 4.29
CA LYS A 106 -0.11 7.50 4.61
C LYS A 106 -0.86 8.55 3.80
N PRO A 107 -1.45 9.57 4.44
CA PRO A 107 -2.08 10.64 3.70
C PRO A 107 -1.00 11.39 2.91
N MET A 108 -1.24 11.59 1.61
CA MET A 108 -0.47 12.52 0.79
C MET A 108 -1.39 13.55 0.17
N PHE A 109 -0.81 14.71 -0.12
CA PHE A 109 -1.51 15.80 -0.79
C PHE A 109 -1.48 15.59 -2.30
N HIS A 110 -2.65 15.39 -2.92
CA HIS A 110 -2.81 15.45 -4.37
C HIS A 110 -3.13 16.88 -4.77
N ALA A 111 -2.13 17.61 -5.24
CA ALA A 111 -2.35 18.98 -5.71
C ALA A 111 -3.04 18.94 -7.07
N ALA A 112 -4.20 19.59 -7.20
CA ALA A 112 -4.74 19.87 -8.52
C ALA A 112 -3.70 20.68 -9.33
N PRO A 113 -3.44 20.33 -10.60
CA PRO A 113 -2.45 21.04 -11.41
C PRO A 113 -2.83 22.52 -11.50
N GLY A 114 -1.89 23.38 -11.11
CA GLY A 114 -2.10 24.83 -11.14
C GLY A 114 -2.01 25.41 -12.56
N PRO A 115 -2.28 26.73 -12.72
CA PRO A 115 -2.24 27.42 -14.02
C PRO A 115 -0.90 27.35 -14.77
N TRP A 116 0.18 27.03 -14.04
CA TRP A 116 1.55 26.94 -14.55
C TRP A 116 2.00 25.49 -14.78
N ALA A 117 1.07 24.53 -14.81
CA ALA A 117 1.37 23.15 -15.16
C ALA A 117 1.97 23.05 -16.57
N ALA A 118 2.82 22.04 -16.79
CA ALA A 118 3.44 21.81 -18.08
C ALA A 118 2.38 21.49 -19.14
N ASP A 119 2.54 22.05 -20.34
CA ASP A 119 1.65 21.78 -21.48
C ASP A 119 1.67 20.29 -21.84
N PRO A 120 0.52 19.58 -21.74
CA PRO A 120 0.45 18.15 -22.01
C PRO A 120 0.95 17.76 -23.41
N GLN A 121 0.79 18.66 -24.39
CA GLN A 121 1.22 18.42 -25.77
C GLN A 121 2.75 18.41 -25.94
N LYS A 122 3.49 18.91 -24.94
CA LYS A 122 4.95 18.98 -24.93
C LYS A 122 5.59 17.94 -24.00
N MET A 123 4.83 16.94 -23.58
CA MET A 123 5.32 15.90 -22.69
C MET A 123 6.21 14.87 -23.38
N TYR A 124 7.26 14.47 -22.66
CA TYR A 124 8.22 13.42 -22.99
C TYR A 124 7.96 12.20 -22.09
N PHE A 125 8.52 11.03 -22.41
CA PHE A 125 8.35 9.83 -21.60
C PHE A 125 8.75 10.01 -20.14
N LYS A 126 9.80 10.79 -19.86
CA LYS A 126 10.22 11.10 -18.49
C LYS A 126 9.15 11.84 -17.68
N HIS A 127 8.38 12.73 -18.31
CA HIS A 127 7.27 13.42 -17.62
C HIS A 127 6.13 12.46 -17.33
N VAL A 128 5.79 11.60 -18.30
CA VAL A 128 4.74 10.59 -18.10
C VAL A 128 5.15 9.61 -17.01
N LYS A 129 6.38 9.07 -17.04
CA LYS A 129 6.90 8.19 -15.99
C LYS A 129 6.80 8.82 -14.61
N TYR A 130 7.22 10.08 -14.49
CA TYR A 130 7.13 10.80 -13.22
C TYR A 130 5.68 10.94 -12.73
N ILE A 131 4.74 11.22 -13.63
CA ILE A 131 3.32 11.32 -13.28
C ILE A 131 2.76 9.95 -12.91
N THR A 132 3.01 8.90 -13.68
CA THR A 132 2.50 7.55 -13.37
C THR A 132 3.09 7.02 -12.06
N ASP A 133 4.37 7.26 -11.79
CA ASP A 133 4.99 6.92 -10.50
C ASP A 133 4.36 7.70 -9.34
N PHE A 134 4.05 8.98 -9.56
CA PHE A 134 3.35 9.80 -8.59
C PHE A 134 1.93 9.29 -8.33
N GLU A 135 1.14 9.02 -9.36
CA GLU A 135 -0.22 8.48 -9.23
C GLU A 135 -0.22 7.09 -8.58
N LYS A 136 0.73 6.21 -8.93
CA LYS A 136 0.94 4.91 -8.25
C LYS A 136 1.21 5.10 -6.75
N THR A 137 1.99 6.11 -6.39
CA THR A 137 2.24 6.44 -4.98
C THR A 137 1.00 7.04 -4.31
N MET A 138 0.20 7.82 -5.04
CA MET A 138 -1.06 8.40 -4.53
C MET A 138 -2.11 7.33 -4.27
N ASP A 139 -2.23 6.31 -5.12
CA ASP A 139 -3.18 5.21 -4.92
C ASP A 139 -2.86 4.39 -3.66
N MET A 140 -1.57 4.22 -3.36
CA MET A 140 -1.09 3.64 -2.10
C MET A 140 -1.52 4.42 -0.85
N THR A 141 -1.99 5.66 -0.97
CA THR A 141 -2.50 6.43 0.19
C THR A 141 -3.86 5.95 0.66
N SER A 142 -4.67 5.42 -0.26
CA SER A 142 -5.97 4.78 0.02
C SER A 142 -5.85 3.28 0.26
N LEU A 143 -4.68 2.68 0.07
CA LEU A 143 -4.45 1.26 0.29
C LEU A 143 -3.63 1.02 1.55
N SER A 144 -3.85 -0.13 2.17
CA SER A 144 -3.02 -0.65 3.25
C SER A 144 -2.57 -2.05 2.90
N GLY A 145 -1.28 -2.33 3.07
CA GLY A 145 -0.75 -3.69 2.98
C GLY A 145 -0.98 -4.42 4.31
N VAL A 146 -1.64 -5.56 4.28
CA VAL A 146 -2.09 -6.30 5.45
C VAL A 146 -1.93 -7.81 5.23
N PRO A 147 -1.68 -8.60 6.29
CA PRO A 147 -1.95 -10.03 6.29
C PRO A 147 -3.40 -10.33 5.91
N GLY A 148 -3.61 -11.49 5.28
CA GLY A 148 -4.91 -11.98 4.88
C GLY A 148 -5.88 -12.22 6.04
N PRO A 149 -7.19 -12.35 5.77
CA PRO A 149 -8.28 -12.35 6.75
C PRO A 149 -8.14 -13.36 7.89
N ALA A 150 -7.46 -14.49 7.62
CA ALA A 150 -7.15 -15.53 8.62
C ALA A 150 -6.42 -14.99 9.87
N ILE A 151 -5.73 -13.84 9.78
CA ILE A 151 -5.09 -13.21 10.95
C ILE A 151 -6.09 -12.84 12.04
N LEU A 152 -7.30 -12.44 11.67
CA LEU A 152 -8.33 -12.05 12.63
C LEU A 152 -8.93 -13.28 13.32
N GLU A 153 -9.03 -14.40 12.62
CA GLU A 153 -9.39 -15.69 13.22
C GLU A 153 -8.29 -16.17 14.17
N LEU A 154 -7.02 -16.13 13.73
CA LEU A 154 -5.87 -16.40 14.59
C LEU A 154 -5.91 -15.55 15.86
N ALA A 155 -6.16 -14.24 15.73
CA ALA A 155 -6.24 -13.33 16.88
C ALA A 155 -7.41 -13.64 17.84
N ARG A 156 -8.50 -14.23 17.35
CA ARG A 156 -9.59 -14.72 18.23
C ARG A 156 -9.21 -16.00 18.97
N LEU A 157 -8.41 -16.86 18.33
CA LEU A 157 -8.18 -18.24 18.76
C LEU A 157 -6.84 -18.47 19.46
N TYR A 158 -5.84 -17.60 19.32
CA TYR A 158 -4.45 -17.85 19.73
C TYR A 158 -4.22 -18.23 21.20
N LYS A 159 -5.20 -18.05 22.08
CA LYS A 159 -5.13 -18.45 23.49
C LYS A 159 -5.78 -19.79 23.80
N SER A 160 -6.69 -20.27 22.95
CA SER A 160 -7.47 -21.49 23.17
C SER A 160 -7.23 -22.57 22.12
N ALA A 161 -6.78 -22.19 20.93
CA ALA A 161 -6.44 -23.10 19.85
C ALA A 161 -5.11 -23.81 20.08
N ASP A 162 -4.98 -24.97 19.44
CA ASP A 162 -3.73 -25.70 19.37
C ASP A 162 -2.67 -24.91 18.60
N GLU A 163 -1.41 -25.15 18.95
CA GLU A 163 -0.29 -24.45 18.31
C GLU A 163 -0.21 -24.73 16.80
N GLU A 164 -0.55 -25.95 16.37
CA GLU A 164 -0.58 -26.33 14.95
C GLU A 164 -1.64 -25.51 14.20
N LEU A 165 -2.86 -25.40 14.74
CA LEU A 165 -3.90 -24.56 14.13
C LEU A 165 -3.46 -23.09 14.06
N CYS A 166 -2.79 -22.58 15.09
CA CYS A 166 -2.29 -21.20 15.08
C CYS A 166 -1.25 -20.98 13.98
N LYS A 167 -0.36 -21.96 13.76
CA LYS A 167 0.63 -21.93 12.68
C LYS A 167 -0.04 -22.03 11.31
N ASP A 168 -1.04 -22.88 11.16
CA ASP A 168 -1.76 -23.04 9.90
C ASP A 168 -2.53 -21.77 9.51
N LEU A 169 -3.25 -21.16 10.46
CA LEU A 169 -3.92 -19.87 10.25
C LEU A 169 -2.90 -18.75 9.94
N ALA A 170 -1.73 -18.76 10.58
CA ALA A 170 -0.68 -17.81 10.28
C ALA A 170 -0.13 -18.00 8.85
N ARG A 171 0.05 -19.24 8.38
CA ARG A 171 0.44 -19.51 6.98
C ARG A 171 -0.62 -19.03 6.01
N GLN A 172 -1.90 -19.34 6.26
CA GLN A 172 -3.00 -18.86 5.42
C GLN A 172 -3.07 -17.33 5.39
N ALA A 173 -2.82 -16.65 6.50
CA ALA A 173 -2.77 -15.19 6.54
C ALA A 173 -1.61 -14.61 5.73
N VAL A 174 -0.46 -15.29 5.69
CA VAL A 174 0.70 -14.88 4.87
C VAL A 174 0.45 -15.15 3.39
N GLU A 175 -0.11 -16.31 3.06
CA GLU A 175 -0.49 -16.66 1.69
C GLU A 175 -1.60 -15.74 1.17
N GLY A 176 -2.53 -15.30 2.02
CA GLY A 176 -3.57 -14.34 1.66
C GLY A 176 -3.17 -12.87 1.82
N ALA A 177 -1.90 -12.56 2.10
CA ALA A 177 -1.46 -11.18 2.32
C ALA A 177 -1.53 -10.35 1.03
N GLY A 178 -1.97 -9.10 1.16
CA GLY A 178 -2.14 -8.21 0.01
C GLY A 178 -2.58 -6.81 0.42
N PHE A 179 -3.20 -6.10 -0.52
CA PHE A 179 -3.71 -4.75 -0.32
C PHE A 179 -5.21 -4.74 -0.04
N VAL A 180 -5.63 -3.82 0.82
CA VAL A 180 -7.03 -3.55 1.18
C VAL A 180 -7.24 -2.04 1.19
N ASN A 181 -8.44 -1.56 0.83
CA ASN A 181 -8.72 -0.14 0.96
C ASN A 181 -8.70 0.30 2.45
N ALA A 182 -8.15 1.47 2.73
CA ALA A 182 -8.05 2.03 4.06
C ALA A 182 -9.42 2.23 4.74
N HIS A 183 -10.49 2.27 3.97
CA HIS A 183 -11.86 2.43 4.43
C HIS A 183 -12.68 1.14 4.49
N ASP A 184 -12.19 0.04 3.89
CA ASP A 184 -12.93 -1.23 3.90
C ASP A 184 -12.98 -1.79 5.32
N THR A 185 -14.19 -2.15 5.74
CA THR A 185 -14.44 -2.71 7.06
C THR A 185 -14.12 -4.20 7.10
N VAL A 186 -13.98 -4.77 8.30
CA VAL A 186 -13.68 -6.20 8.45
C VAL A 186 -14.74 -7.08 7.78
N GLU A 187 -16.00 -6.68 7.79
CA GLU A 187 -17.10 -7.41 7.12
C GLU A 187 -17.05 -7.34 5.58
N MET A 188 -16.36 -6.35 5.00
CA MET A 188 -16.25 -6.18 3.54
C MET A 188 -15.08 -6.96 2.95
N VAL A 189 -14.13 -7.39 3.78
CA VAL A 189 -12.85 -7.97 3.33
C VAL A 189 -12.90 -9.49 3.46
N ASP A 190 -13.27 -10.15 2.37
CA ASP A 190 -13.18 -11.60 2.23
C ASP A 190 -11.78 -12.05 1.77
N GLU A 191 -11.18 -11.28 0.86
CA GLU A 191 -9.85 -11.53 0.28
C GLU A 191 -9.10 -10.21 0.09
N CYS A 192 -7.76 -10.26 0.16
CA CYS A 192 -6.92 -9.10 -0.12
C CYS A 192 -6.56 -9.07 -1.61
N ILE A 193 -6.34 -7.88 -2.16
CA ILE A 193 -5.84 -7.69 -3.53
C ILE A 193 -4.40 -8.21 -3.58
N PRO A 194 -4.09 -9.25 -4.38
CA PRO A 194 -2.73 -9.80 -4.46
C PRO A 194 -1.74 -8.74 -4.97
N PRO A 195 -0.49 -8.70 -4.46
CA PRO A 195 0.50 -7.72 -4.88
C PRO A 195 0.75 -7.76 -6.39
N GLU A 196 0.76 -8.95 -6.98
CA GLU A 196 1.02 -9.17 -8.41
C GLU A 196 -0.06 -8.49 -9.27
N SER A 197 -1.33 -8.58 -8.86
CA SER A 197 -2.44 -7.93 -9.57
C SER A 197 -2.35 -6.40 -9.54
N TYR A 198 -1.81 -5.85 -8.44
CA TYR A 198 -1.58 -4.41 -8.31
C TYR A 198 -0.42 -3.94 -9.21
N GLU A 199 0.66 -4.73 -9.29
CA GLU A 199 1.77 -4.45 -10.20
C GLU A 199 1.31 -4.49 -11.65
N GLU A 200 0.63 -5.56 -12.07
CA GLU A 200 0.10 -5.73 -13.43
C GLU A 200 -0.78 -4.54 -13.83
N PHE A 201 -1.72 -4.14 -12.96
CA PHE A 201 -2.59 -2.98 -13.20
C PHE A 201 -1.79 -1.71 -13.53
N TRP A 202 -0.77 -1.41 -12.72
CA TRP A 202 0.04 -0.21 -12.91
C TRP A 202 0.99 -0.30 -14.12
N GLU A 203 1.48 -1.49 -14.46
CA GLU A 203 2.24 -1.70 -15.71
C GLU A 203 1.37 -1.43 -16.94
N GLU A 204 0.11 -1.85 -16.91
CA GLU A 204 -0.84 -1.57 -17.99
C GLU A 204 -1.17 -0.08 -18.11
N GLU A 205 -1.43 0.59 -17.00
CA GLU A 205 -1.70 2.04 -16.98
C GLU A 205 -0.47 2.84 -17.43
N GLU A 206 0.73 2.46 -17.00
CA GLU A 206 1.97 3.07 -17.47
C GLU A 206 2.13 2.87 -18.98
N ARG A 207 1.89 1.66 -19.50
CA ARG A 207 1.94 1.38 -20.94
C ARG A 207 0.96 2.26 -21.72
N LYS A 208 -0.30 2.36 -21.28
CA LYS A 208 -1.32 3.23 -21.89
C LYS A 208 -0.88 4.70 -21.89
N ALA A 209 -0.33 5.18 -20.79
CA ALA A 209 0.14 6.57 -20.67
C ALA A 209 1.36 6.84 -21.57
N MET A 210 2.29 5.90 -21.64
CA MET A 210 3.45 5.96 -22.55
C MET A 210 2.99 5.95 -24.00
N ASP A 211 2.01 5.13 -24.37
CA ASP A 211 1.41 5.07 -25.71
C ASP A 211 0.66 6.35 -26.09
N TRP A 212 0.04 7.02 -25.12
CA TRP A 212 -0.58 8.33 -25.35
C TRP A 212 0.44 9.47 -25.52
N THR A 213 1.64 9.35 -24.96
CA THR A 213 2.64 10.44 -24.91
C THR A 213 2.92 11.05 -26.29
N PRO A 214 2.75 12.37 -26.48
CA PRO A 214 2.94 13.02 -27.79
C PRO A 214 4.38 12.95 -28.33
N ILE A 215 5.37 13.10 -27.46
CA ILE A 215 6.79 13.05 -27.85
C ILE A 215 7.42 11.76 -27.33
N LYS A 216 7.70 10.83 -28.25
CA LYS A 216 8.31 9.52 -27.99
C LYS A 216 9.82 9.58 -27.75
N GLN A 217 10.25 10.50 -26.89
CA GLN A 217 11.64 10.69 -26.50
C GLN A 217 11.71 10.77 -24.98
N TRP A 218 12.78 10.24 -24.39
CA TRP A 218 12.98 10.28 -22.95
C TRP A 218 13.35 11.67 -22.43
N GLU A 219 14.23 12.37 -23.15
CA GLU A 219 14.63 13.72 -22.81
C GLU A 219 14.52 14.63 -24.04
N PRO A 220 14.24 15.93 -23.84
CA PRO A 220 14.30 16.88 -24.93
C PRO A 220 15.69 16.84 -25.56
N VAL A 221 15.76 16.64 -26.88
CA VAL A 221 17.01 16.79 -27.63
C VAL A 221 17.54 18.19 -27.38
N LYS A 222 18.60 18.28 -26.58
CA LYS A 222 19.27 19.56 -26.29
C LYS A 222 19.77 20.12 -27.61
N LYS A 223 19.05 21.08 -28.19
CA LYS A 223 19.53 21.78 -29.39
C LYS A 223 20.88 22.42 -29.03
N LEU A 224 21.96 21.88 -29.60
CA LEU A 224 23.35 22.35 -29.52
C LEU A 224 23.48 23.87 -29.78
N GLY A 225 22.49 24.48 -30.42
CA GLY A 225 22.37 25.92 -30.64
C GLY A 225 22.50 26.80 -29.39
N LYS A 226 22.19 26.33 -28.16
CA LYS A 226 22.44 27.11 -26.93
C LYS A 226 23.92 27.13 -26.52
N ALA A 227 24.65 26.03 -26.76
CA ALA A 227 26.09 25.98 -26.55
C ALA A 227 26.81 26.84 -27.61
N ILE A 228 26.38 26.74 -28.87
CA ILE A 228 26.88 27.59 -29.96
C ILE A 228 26.57 29.06 -29.68
N ARG A 229 25.37 29.41 -29.17
CA ARG A 229 25.03 30.80 -28.77
C ARG A 229 25.92 31.36 -27.67
N ARG A 230 26.31 30.54 -26.68
CA ARG A 230 27.26 30.95 -25.64
C ARG A 230 28.64 31.20 -26.24
N VAL A 231 29.10 30.32 -27.13
CA VAL A 231 30.38 30.44 -27.84
C VAL A 231 30.38 31.68 -28.75
N THR A 232 29.33 31.95 -29.51
CA THR A 232 29.22 33.16 -30.34
C THR A 232 29.13 34.45 -29.50
N ASN A 233 28.52 34.42 -28.31
CA ASN A 233 28.49 35.59 -27.42
C ASN A 233 29.86 35.85 -26.73
N THR A 234 30.68 34.81 -26.53
CA THR A 234 32.09 34.99 -26.13
C THR A 234 32.99 35.41 -27.30
N ILE A 235 32.66 35.03 -28.53
CA ILE A 235 33.40 35.42 -29.74
C ILE A 235 32.99 36.82 -30.24
N SER A 236 31.79 37.31 -29.91
CA SER A 236 31.43 38.72 -30.12
C SER A 236 32.17 39.61 -29.12
N LEU A 237 33.45 39.81 -29.39
CA LEU A 237 34.36 40.79 -28.80
C LEU A 237 33.86 42.21 -29.08
N GLY A 238 32.80 42.61 -28.38
CA GLY A 238 32.49 44.03 -28.19
C GLY A 238 33.37 44.55 -27.05
N THR A 239 34.49 45.19 -27.40
CA THR A 239 35.40 45.90 -26.47
C THR A 239 34.69 47.11 -25.85
N GLY A 240 33.77 46.87 -24.91
CA GLY A 240 33.05 47.93 -24.23
C GLY A 240 32.75 47.56 -22.77
N ARG A 241 33.33 48.33 -21.84
CA ARG A 241 33.07 48.17 -20.40
C ARG A 241 31.66 48.69 -20.10
N LYS A 242 30.85 47.90 -19.39
CA LYS A 242 29.47 48.28 -19.03
C LYS A 242 29.52 49.37 -17.94
N GLY A 243 28.98 50.55 -18.23
CA GLY A 243 28.94 51.66 -17.28
C GLY A 243 27.87 51.44 -16.20
N ARG A 244 28.01 52.11 -15.04
CA ARG A 244 27.07 52.01 -13.90
C ARG A 244 25.64 52.49 -14.23
N GLY A 245 25.45 53.27 -15.30
CA GLY A 245 24.14 53.72 -15.79
C GLY A 245 23.49 52.84 -16.87
N GLY A 246 23.96 51.60 -17.07
CA GLY A 246 23.33 50.64 -18.00
C GLY A 246 23.79 50.73 -19.46
N GLY A 247 24.40 51.83 -19.90
CA GLY A 247 25.02 51.96 -21.22
C GLY A 247 26.38 51.24 -21.35
N ARG A 248 26.68 50.67 -22.52
CA ARG A 248 28.03 50.19 -22.88
C ARG A 248 28.74 51.31 -23.64
N LYS A 249 29.87 51.80 -23.13
CA LYS A 249 30.75 52.70 -23.90
C LYS A 249 31.76 51.84 -24.67
N ASN A 250 31.71 51.88 -26.01
CA ASN A 250 32.77 51.32 -26.85
C ASN A 250 33.94 52.31 -26.90
N ILE A 251 35.17 51.82 -27.06
CA ILE A 251 36.38 52.66 -27.17
C ILE A 251 36.24 53.65 -28.35
N LYS A 252 35.60 53.22 -29.44
CA LYS A 252 35.32 54.08 -30.62
C LYS A 252 34.42 55.26 -30.27
N ASP A 253 33.37 55.04 -29.49
CA ASP A 253 32.45 56.10 -29.05
C ASP A 253 33.15 57.06 -28.09
N HIS A 254 34.08 56.55 -27.27
CA HIS A 254 34.87 57.38 -26.38
C HIS A 254 35.86 58.27 -27.13
N GLN A 255 36.56 57.75 -28.14
CA GLN A 255 37.46 58.51 -28.99
C GLN A 255 36.70 59.56 -29.81
N ALA A 256 35.54 59.21 -30.39
CA ALA A 256 34.70 60.15 -31.10
C ALA A 256 34.22 61.29 -30.20
N TYR A 257 33.86 60.99 -28.94
CA TYR A 257 33.49 62.00 -27.95
C TYR A 257 34.67 62.91 -27.56
N GLN A 258 35.89 62.36 -27.37
CA GLN A 258 37.06 63.19 -27.05
C GLN A 258 37.45 64.10 -28.22
N ALA A 259 37.43 63.58 -29.46
CA ALA A 259 37.65 64.38 -30.65
C ALA A 259 36.62 65.51 -30.80
N ALA A 260 35.34 65.25 -30.48
CA ALA A 260 34.30 66.28 -30.48
C ALA A 260 34.48 67.34 -29.37
N MET A 261 35.14 66.98 -28.26
CA MET A 261 35.48 67.88 -27.16
C MET A 261 36.83 68.59 -27.35
N GLY A 262 37.55 68.33 -28.45
CA GLY A 262 38.82 68.96 -28.78
C GLY A 262 40.05 68.41 -28.03
N TYR A 263 39.96 67.19 -27.50
CA TYR A 263 41.09 66.43 -26.91
C TYR A 263 41.66 65.42 -27.89
#